data_AF-A0A963UAS6-F1
#
_entry.id   AF-A0A963UAS6-F1
#
_cell.length_a   1.000
_cell.length_b   1.000
_cell.length_c   1.000
_cell.angle_alpha   90.00
_cell.angle_beta   90.00
_cell.angle_gamma   90.00
#
_symmetry.space_group_name_H-M   'P 1'
#
loop_
_entity.id
_entity.type
_entity.pdbx_description
1 polymer ?
#
loop_
_entity_poly.entity_id
_entity_poly.type
_entity_poly.pdbx_seq_one_letter_code
_entity_poly.pdbx_strand_id
1 'polypeptide(L)'
;MEIRSLTPDYAVSPQITPDDVTAIRAAGFTTLIDNRPDAEIPAEVGTEAMRRAAEAAGLVFVANPVVGGAISDENVRAQCAAIAAAKGPVFAYCASGNRSSIVWAMSQAGARPTDELIGTAAAWGYNLEPFRARIDGFAAG
;
A
#
# COMPACT_ATOMS: atom_id res chain seq x y z
N MET A 1 -14.18 -3.92 4.01
CA MET A 1 -13.04 -4.03 3.08
C MET A 1 -13.44 -4.04 1.60
N GLU A 2 -12.65 -3.38 0.73
CA GLU A 2 -12.74 -3.45 -0.74
C GLU A 2 -11.36 -3.73 -1.34
N ILE A 3 -11.19 -4.83 -2.08
CA ILE A 3 -9.88 -5.21 -2.64
C ILE A 3 -9.71 -4.65 -4.04
N ARG A 4 -8.76 -3.73 -4.22
CA ARG A 4 -8.45 -3.09 -5.51
C ARG A 4 -7.10 -3.60 -6.00
N SER A 5 -7.12 -4.70 -6.75
CA SER A 5 -5.89 -5.32 -7.27
C SER A 5 -5.24 -4.45 -8.33
N LEU A 6 -4.01 -3.98 -8.05
CA LEU A 6 -3.19 -3.27 -9.03
C LEU A 6 -2.42 -4.29 -9.88
N THR A 7 -1.93 -5.36 -9.27
CA THR A 7 -1.28 -6.49 -9.93
C THR A 7 -1.77 -7.80 -9.28
N PRO A 8 -1.43 -8.98 -9.82
CA PRO A 8 -1.70 -10.25 -9.14
C PRO A 8 -1.07 -10.33 -7.74
N ASP A 9 0.03 -9.63 -7.51
CA ASP A 9 0.83 -9.70 -6.28
C ASP A 9 0.66 -8.47 -5.37
N TYR A 10 -0.15 -7.49 -5.77
CA TYR A 10 -0.31 -6.25 -5.01
C TYR A 10 -1.71 -5.66 -5.15
N ALA A 11 -2.38 -5.44 -4.02
CA ALA A 11 -3.67 -4.79 -3.95
C ALA A 11 -3.65 -3.60 -2.99
N VAL A 12 -4.54 -2.64 -3.26
CA VAL A 12 -4.82 -1.52 -2.35
C VAL A 12 -6.25 -1.54 -1.83
N SER A 13 -6.50 -0.83 -0.73
CA SER A 13 -7.84 -0.67 -0.18
C SER A 13 -8.03 0.70 0.50
N PRO A 14 -9.27 1.21 0.59
CA PRO A 14 -9.66 2.16 1.63
C PRO A 14 -9.40 1.60 3.03
N GLN A 15 -9.74 2.39 4.06
CA GLN A 15 -9.56 1.96 5.44
C GLN A 15 -10.23 0.59 5.69
N ILE A 16 -9.49 -0.31 6.33
CA ILE A 16 -9.97 -1.60 6.81
C ILE A 16 -10.10 -1.59 8.34
N THR A 17 -10.76 -2.60 8.89
CA THR A 17 -10.83 -2.82 10.35
C THR A 17 -10.09 -4.11 10.74
N PRO A 18 -9.81 -4.32 12.05
CA PRO A 18 -9.27 -5.60 12.53
C PRO A 18 -10.08 -6.83 12.08
N ASP A 19 -11.40 -6.71 11.96
CA ASP A 19 -12.29 -7.81 11.56
C ASP A 19 -12.10 -8.23 10.10
N ASP A 20 -11.68 -7.31 9.23
CA ASP A 20 -11.42 -7.59 7.81
C ASP A 20 -10.16 -8.48 7.62
N VAL A 21 -9.25 -8.51 8.59
CA VAL A 21 -7.89 -9.08 8.45
C VAL A 21 -7.91 -10.58 8.19
N THR A 22 -8.83 -11.32 8.81
CA THR A 22 -8.98 -12.76 8.56
C THR A 22 -9.41 -13.02 7.11
N ALA A 23 -10.28 -12.17 6.55
CA ALA A 23 -10.69 -12.28 5.15
C ALA A 23 -9.55 -11.91 4.19
N ILE A 24 -8.70 -10.94 4.55
CA ILE A 24 -7.46 -10.61 3.79
C ILE A 24 -6.53 -11.84 3.73
N ARG A 25 -6.30 -12.50 4.86
CA ARG A 25 -5.49 -13.73 4.89
C ARG A 25 -6.14 -14.86 4.08
N ALA A 26 -7.46 -15.01 4.14
CA ALA A 26 -8.20 -16.02 3.37
C ALA A 26 -8.14 -15.75 1.85
N ALA A 27 -8.06 -14.48 1.45
CA ALA A 27 -7.85 -14.08 0.05
C ALA A 27 -6.42 -14.32 -0.47
N GLY A 28 -5.52 -14.85 0.36
CA GLY A 28 -4.19 -15.30 -0.05
C GLY A 28 -3.07 -14.29 0.16
N PHE A 29 -3.35 -13.11 0.69
CA PHE A 29 -2.32 -12.12 1.03
C PHE A 29 -1.45 -12.63 2.18
N THR A 30 -0.17 -12.24 2.17
CA THR A 30 0.81 -12.62 3.20
C THR A 30 1.33 -11.43 3.99
N THR A 31 1.22 -10.23 3.43
CA THR A 31 1.76 -8.99 4.02
C THR A 31 0.69 -7.91 3.99
N LEU A 32 0.49 -7.25 5.14
CA LEU A 32 -0.38 -6.10 5.32
C LEU A 32 0.46 -4.84 5.55
N ILE A 33 0.26 -3.81 4.72
CA ILE A 33 0.96 -2.53 4.83
C ILE A 33 -0.03 -1.43 5.20
N ASP A 34 0.21 -0.78 6.33
CA ASP A 34 -0.53 0.41 6.76
C ASP A 34 0.17 1.69 6.27
N ASN A 35 -0.44 2.38 5.32
CA ASN A 35 0.02 3.69 4.86
C ASN A 35 -0.73 4.87 5.48
N ARG A 36 -1.55 4.65 6.52
CA ARG A 36 -2.30 5.70 7.22
C ARG A 36 -1.63 6.08 8.55
N PRO A 37 -1.37 7.38 8.78
CA PRO A 37 -0.92 7.85 10.09
C PRO A 37 -2.02 7.69 11.15
N ASP A 38 -1.65 7.23 12.35
CA ASP A 38 -2.56 7.09 13.50
C ASP A 38 -3.26 8.41 13.88
N ALA A 39 -2.61 9.56 13.64
CA ALA A 39 -3.18 10.87 13.90
C ALA A 39 -4.48 11.16 13.11
N GLU A 40 -4.80 10.37 12.09
CA GLU A 40 -6.01 10.52 11.26
C GLU A 40 -7.18 9.61 11.69
N ILE A 41 -7.00 8.76 12.72
CA ILE A 41 -7.91 7.64 13.02
C ILE A 41 -8.06 7.37 14.53
N PRO A 42 -9.17 6.74 14.95
CA PRO A 42 -9.32 6.31 16.33
C PRO A 42 -8.46 5.06 16.61
N ALA A 43 -8.18 4.83 17.90
CA ALA A 43 -7.28 3.77 18.35
C ALA A 43 -7.75 2.35 17.97
N GLU A 44 -9.06 2.14 17.78
CA GLU A 44 -9.60 0.82 17.43
C GLU A 44 -9.15 0.33 16.04
N VAL A 45 -8.78 1.25 15.15
CA VAL A 45 -8.24 0.95 13.81
C VAL A 45 -6.83 1.49 13.61
N GLY A 46 -6.17 1.91 14.70
CA GLY A 46 -4.80 2.40 14.70
C GLY A 46 -3.78 1.28 14.47
N THR A 47 -2.54 1.69 14.22
CA THR A 47 -1.42 0.81 13.85
C THR A 47 -1.28 -0.39 14.79
N GLU A 48 -1.37 -0.18 16.11
CA GLU A 48 -1.23 -1.26 17.09
C GLU A 48 -2.39 -2.27 17.04
N ALA A 49 -3.63 -1.80 16.89
CA ALA A 49 -4.79 -2.67 16.76
C ALA A 49 -4.72 -3.51 15.48
N MET A 50 -4.34 -2.87 14.37
CA MET A 50 -4.18 -3.52 13.07
C MET A 50 -3.01 -4.51 13.05
N ARG A 51 -1.87 -4.16 13.69
CA ARG A 51 -0.72 -5.06 13.86
C ARG A 51 -1.12 -6.33 14.59
N ARG A 52 -1.79 -6.21 15.73
CA ARG A 52 -2.24 -7.38 16.52
C ARG A 52 -3.15 -8.29 15.71
N ALA A 53 -4.09 -7.72 14.97
CA ALA A 53 -5.00 -8.49 14.12
C ALA A 53 -4.24 -9.21 12.99
N ALA A 54 -3.29 -8.53 12.33
CA ALA A 54 -2.47 -9.10 11.27
C ALA A 54 -1.60 -10.25 11.77
N GLU A 55 -0.88 -10.05 12.87
CA GLU A 55 -0.02 -11.06 13.46
C GLU A 55 -0.83 -12.28 13.95
N ALA A 56 -2.00 -12.06 14.57
CA ALA A 56 -2.91 -13.13 14.97
C ALA A 56 -3.45 -13.94 13.77
N ALA A 57 -3.63 -13.31 12.61
CA ALA A 57 -4.02 -13.98 11.37
C ALA A 57 -2.83 -14.60 10.61
N GLY A 58 -1.60 -14.46 11.12
CA GLY A 58 -0.38 -14.96 10.47
C GLY A 58 0.09 -14.14 9.27
N LEU A 59 -0.28 -12.86 9.19
CA LEU A 59 0.21 -11.90 8.21
C LEU A 59 1.44 -11.17 8.76
N VAL A 60 2.38 -10.85 7.87
CA VAL A 60 3.43 -9.87 8.17
C VAL A 60 2.80 -8.48 8.17
N PHE A 61 3.05 -7.68 9.20
CA PHE A 61 2.55 -6.31 9.28
C PHE A 61 3.66 -5.26 9.17
N VAL A 62 3.48 -4.29 8.27
CA VAL A 62 4.39 -3.16 8.07
C VAL A 62 3.63 -1.86 8.25
N ALA A 63 4.08 -1.02 9.19
CA ALA A 63 3.62 0.35 9.30
C ALA A 63 4.52 1.25 8.44
N ASN A 64 3.95 1.93 7.46
CA ASN A 64 4.62 2.88 6.58
C ASN A 64 3.75 4.14 6.43
N PRO A 65 3.53 4.91 7.51
CA PRO A 65 2.57 6.01 7.52
C PRO A 65 2.96 7.08 6.50
N VAL A 66 2.05 7.34 5.56
CA VAL A 66 2.21 8.37 4.53
C VAL A 66 1.30 9.54 4.86
N VAL A 67 1.89 10.70 5.15
CA VAL A 67 1.14 11.94 5.39
C VAL A 67 0.60 12.46 4.06
N GLY A 68 -0.67 12.87 4.04
CA GLY A 68 -1.33 13.38 2.84
C GLY A 68 -0.55 14.53 2.19
N GLY A 69 -0.14 14.35 0.93
CA GLY A 69 0.62 15.34 0.16
C GLY A 69 2.15 15.30 0.36
N ALA A 70 2.67 14.50 1.30
CA ALA A 70 4.09 14.44 1.61
C ALA A 70 4.60 12.99 1.65
N ILE A 71 4.56 12.30 0.51
CA ILE A 71 5.27 11.02 0.36
C ILE A 71 6.77 11.32 0.50
N SER A 72 7.46 10.64 1.40
CA SER A 72 8.93 10.77 1.52
C SER A 72 9.64 9.65 0.76
N ASP A 73 10.91 9.83 0.43
CA ASP A 73 11.70 8.77 -0.19
C ASP A 73 11.92 7.60 0.78
N GLU A 74 11.85 7.85 2.09
CA GLU A 74 11.83 6.81 3.11
C GLU A 74 10.56 5.96 3.01
N ASN A 75 9.39 6.58 2.78
CA ASN A 75 8.16 5.82 2.55
C ASN A 75 8.28 4.91 1.33
N VAL A 76 8.89 5.42 0.24
CA VAL A 76 9.10 4.61 -0.98
C VAL A 76 10.06 3.46 -0.69
N ARG A 77 11.21 3.72 -0.04
CA ARG A 77 12.16 2.66 0.35
C ARG A 77 11.55 1.61 1.27
N ALA A 78 10.77 2.03 2.27
CA ALA A 78 10.06 1.12 3.16
C ALA A 78 9.05 0.26 2.40
N GLN A 79 8.33 0.84 1.43
CA GLN A 79 7.42 0.11 0.57
C GLN A 79 8.17 -0.92 -0.30
N CYS A 80 9.28 -0.53 -0.94
CA CYS A 80 10.12 -1.44 -1.71
C CYS A 80 10.61 -2.62 -0.87
N ALA A 81 11.12 -2.34 0.34
CA ALA A 81 11.61 -3.36 1.25
C ALA A 81 10.50 -4.33 1.68
N ALA A 82 9.29 -3.82 1.97
CA ALA A 82 8.14 -4.64 2.33
C ALA A 82 7.69 -5.55 1.17
N ILE A 83 7.66 -5.02 -0.05
CA ILE A 83 7.30 -5.80 -1.25
C ILE A 83 8.36 -6.87 -1.53
N ALA A 84 9.65 -6.52 -1.49
CA ALA A 84 10.74 -7.44 -1.76
C ALA A 84 10.86 -8.56 -0.71
N ALA A 85 10.51 -8.29 0.55
CA ALA A 85 10.52 -9.27 1.63
C ALA A 85 9.26 -10.15 1.69
N ALA A 86 8.19 -9.77 0.98
CA ALA A 86 6.93 -10.50 0.99
C ALA A 86 7.09 -11.88 0.35
N LYS A 87 6.50 -12.90 0.98
CA LYS A 87 6.52 -14.30 0.49
C LYS A 87 5.31 -14.65 -0.38
N GLY A 88 4.53 -13.63 -0.76
CA GLY A 88 3.27 -13.74 -1.46
C GLY A 88 2.63 -12.36 -1.64
N PRO A 89 1.36 -12.30 -2.07
CA PRO A 89 0.70 -11.05 -2.39
C PRO A 89 0.65 -10.07 -1.20
N VAL A 90 0.82 -8.79 -1.52
CA VAL A 90 0.81 -7.67 -0.57
C VAL A 90 -0.54 -6.96 -0.61
N PHE A 91 -1.08 -6.66 0.56
CA PHE A 91 -2.27 -5.83 0.73
C PHE A 91 -1.86 -4.52 1.42
N ALA A 92 -2.03 -3.38 0.76
CA ALA A 92 -1.74 -2.07 1.34
C ALA A 92 -3.01 -1.24 1.52
N TYR A 93 -3.14 -0.50 2.61
CA TYR A 93 -4.30 0.37 2.80
C TYR A 93 -3.91 1.75 3.30
N CYS A 94 -4.80 2.71 3.08
CA CYS A 94 -4.77 4.02 3.72
C CYS A 94 -6.21 4.52 3.89
N ALA A 95 -6.47 5.84 3.92
CA ALA A 95 -7.85 6.34 3.97
C ALA A 95 -8.72 5.90 2.78
N SER A 96 -8.21 6.01 1.54
CA SER A 96 -8.96 5.73 0.30
C SER A 96 -8.25 4.77 -0.67
N GLY A 97 -7.07 4.27 -0.30
CA GLY A 97 -6.15 3.52 -1.15
C GLY A 97 -5.26 4.36 -2.07
N ASN A 98 -5.51 5.67 -2.22
CA ASN A 98 -4.75 6.52 -3.15
C ASN A 98 -3.27 6.71 -2.72
N ARG A 99 -2.97 6.87 -1.43
CA ARG A 99 -1.56 6.98 -0.98
C ARG A 99 -0.81 5.69 -1.27
N SER A 100 -1.45 4.56 -1.00
CA SER A 100 -0.92 3.23 -1.24
C SER A 100 -0.66 2.96 -2.73
N SER A 101 -1.51 3.47 -3.64
CA SER A 101 -1.28 3.34 -5.09
C SER A 101 -0.14 4.25 -5.58
N ILE A 102 -0.02 5.47 -5.05
CA ILE A 102 1.08 6.37 -5.42
C ILE A 102 2.44 5.83 -4.94
N VAL A 103 2.54 5.41 -3.67
CA VAL A 103 3.81 4.84 -3.14
C VAL A 103 4.14 3.50 -3.81
N TRP A 104 3.13 2.71 -4.17
CA TRP A 104 3.33 1.52 -5.01
C TRP A 104 3.93 1.88 -6.36
N ALA A 105 3.36 2.84 -7.09
CA ALA A 105 3.88 3.24 -8.40
C ALA A 105 5.35 3.72 -8.30
N MET A 106 5.68 4.51 -7.29
CA MET A 106 7.07 4.91 -7.04
C MET A 106 7.98 3.72 -6.71
N SER A 107 7.49 2.73 -5.94
CA SER A 107 8.25 1.51 -5.62
C SER A 107 8.49 0.59 -6.81
N GLN A 108 7.68 0.73 -7.87
CA GLN A 108 7.75 -0.08 -9.10
C GLN A 108 8.40 0.67 -10.27
N ALA A 109 8.84 1.91 -10.04
CA ALA A 109 9.52 2.71 -11.05
C ALA A 109 10.77 1.97 -11.59
N GLY A 110 10.99 2.02 -12.90
CA GLY A 110 12.09 1.32 -13.57
C GLY A 110 11.85 -0.18 -13.80
N ALA A 111 11.06 -0.85 -12.95
CA ALA A 111 10.61 -2.23 -13.18
C ALA A 111 9.46 -2.31 -14.20
N ARG A 112 8.65 -1.25 -14.30
CA ARG A 112 7.54 -1.11 -15.24
C ARG A 112 7.55 0.29 -15.89
N PRO A 113 7.04 0.44 -17.12
CA PRO A 113 6.86 1.75 -17.73
C PRO A 113 5.96 2.65 -16.88
N THR A 114 6.32 3.93 -16.74
CA THR A 114 5.53 4.91 -15.95
C THR A 114 4.08 5.02 -16.42
N ASP A 115 3.83 4.94 -17.73
CA ASP A 115 2.47 4.93 -18.28
C ASP A 115 1.65 3.72 -17.82
N GLU A 116 2.26 2.54 -17.70
CA GLU A 116 1.61 1.34 -17.18
C GLU A 116 1.24 1.53 -15.70
N LEU A 117 2.17 2.07 -14.90
CA LEU A 117 1.94 2.31 -13.47
C LEU A 117 0.79 3.29 -13.23
N ILE A 118 0.75 4.39 -13.99
CA ILE A 118 -0.32 5.38 -13.92
C ILE A 118 -1.65 4.77 -14.39
N GLY A 119 -1.65 4.07 -15.53
CA GLY A 119 -2.84 3.42 -16.08
C GLY A 119 -3.43 2.36 -15.16
N THR A 120 -2.57 1.59 -14.49
CA THR A 120 -2.98 0.54 -13.53
C THR A 120 -3.77 1.11 -12.37
N ALA A 121 -3.28 2.21 -11.79
CA ALA A 121 -3.99 2.87 -10.69
C ALA A 121 -5.24 3.62 -11.18
N ALA A 122 -5.23 4.16 -12.40
CA ALA A 122 -6.37 4.84 -13.00
C ALA A 122 -7.58 3.92 -13.23
N ALA A 123 -7.37 2.61 -13.42
CA ALA A 123 -8.43 1.61 -13.51
C ALA A 123 -9.31 1.55 -12.23
N TRP A 124 -8.78 2.01 -11.10
CA TRP A 124 -9.48 2.12 -9.81
C TRP A 124 -9.86 3.56 -9.45
N GLY A 125 -9.78 4.49 -10.41
CA GLY A 125 -10.12 5.90 -10.23
C GLY A 125 -9.04 6.73 -9.53
N TYR A 126 -7.82 6.23 -9.38
CA TYR A 126 -6.71 6.99 -8.81
C TYR A 126 -5.95 7.77 -9.89
N ASN A 127 -5.88 9.09 -9.76
CA ASN A 127 -5.12 9.93 -10.68
C ASN A 127 -3.67 10.10 -10.22
N LEU A 128 -2.75 9.37 -10.86
CA LEU A 128 -1.32 9.41 -10.55
C LEU A 128 -0.52 10.31 -11.51
N GLU A 129 -1.15 10.87 -12.54
CA GLU A 129 -0.50 11.74 -13.53
C GLU A 129 0.28 12.92 -12.87
N PRO A 130 -0.22 13.59 -11.81
CA PRO A 130 0.53 14.64 -11.12
C PRO A 130 1.86 14.17 -10.50
N PHE A 131 2.06 12.86 -10.34
CA PHE A 131 3.26 12.26 -9.76
C PHE A 131 4.23 11.70 -10.80
N ARG A 132 3.94 11.80 -12.11
CA ARG A 132 4.76 11.25 -13.21
C ARG A 132 6.25 11.57 -13.06
N ALA A 133 6.59 12.86 -12.96
CA ALA A 133 7.99 13.29 -12.86
C ALA A 133 8.72 12.67 -11.66
N ARG A 134 7.99 12.43 -10.56
CA ARG A 134 8.55 11.78 -9.37
C ARG A 134 8.69 10.28 -9.56
N ILE A 135 7.73 9.62 -10.21
CA ILE A 135 7.81 8.20 -10.57
C ILE A 135 9.01 7.99 -11.51
N ASP A 136 9.16 8.81 -12.55
CA ASP A 136 10.31 8.76 -13.47
C ASP A 136 11.64 8.99 -12.73
N GLY A 137 11.65 9.90 -11.75
CA GLY A 137 12.82 10.15 -10.91
C GLY A 137 13.30 8.91 -10.13
N PHE A 138 12.38 8.03 -9.70
CA PHE A 138 12.72 6.77 -9.04
C PHE A 138 13.15 5.68 -10.03
N ALA A 139 12.84 5.78 -11.32
CA ALA A 139 13.28 4.83 -12.33
C ALA A 139 14.75 5.03 -12.74
N ALA A 140 15.29 6.24 -12.51
CA ALA A 140 16.63 6.64 -12.93
C ALA A 140 17.73 6.40 -11.87
N GLY A 141 17.35 5.96 -10.66
CA GLY A 141 18.26 5.69 -9.54
C GLY A 141 18.38 4.20 -9.25
#